data_AF-A0A965YD53-F1
#
_entry.id   AF-A0A965YD53-F1
#
_cell.length_a   1.000
_cell.length_b   1.000
_cell.length_c   1.000
_cell.angle_alpha   90.00
_cell.angle_beta   90.00
_cell.angle_gamma   90.00
#
_symmetry.space_group_name_H-M   'P 1'
#
loop_
_entity.id
_entity.type
_entity.pdbx_description
1 polymer ?
#
loop_
_entity_poly.entity_id
_entity_poly.type
_entity_poly.pdbx_seq_one_letter_code
_entity_poly.pdbx_strand_id
1 'polypeptide(L)' 'IGSITTKSGVIEMPSGMEKMGPVTQQLYDTLTGIQMGRIEGPKGWIRTIA' A
#
# COMPACT_ATOMS: atom_id res chain seq x y z
N ILE A 1 -8.63 -0.29 -1.66
CA ILE A 1 -9.92 -0.69 -1.03
C ILE A 1 -10.91 -0.83 -2.17
N GLY A 2 -11.53 -2.00 -2.30
CA GLY A 2 -12.47 -2.29 -3.38
C GLY A 2 -13.90 -1.85 -3.06
N SER A 3 -14.39 -2.14 -1.85
CA SER A 3 -15.75 -1.74 -1.45
C SER A 3 -15.86 -1.55 0.06
N ILE A 4 -16.96 -0.90 0.48
CA ILE A 4 -17.31 -0.65 1.87
C ILE A 4 -18.71 -1.23 2.13
N THR A 5 -18.80 -2.25 2.98
CA THR A 5 -20.08 -2.86 3.38
C THR A 5 -20.70 -2.07 4.53
N THR A 6 -21.92 -1.58 4.32
CA THR A 6 -22.72 -0.86 5.32
C THR A 6 -24.03 -1.60 5.59
N LYS A 7 -24.76 -1.22 6.64
CA LYS A 7 -26.10 -1.75 6.92
C LYS A 7 -27.11 -1.44 5.80
N SER A 8 -26.88 -0.39 5.03
CA SER A 8 -27.76 0.09 3.96
C SER A 8 -27.37 -0.45 2.57
N GLY A 9 -26.31 -1.26 2.48
CA GLY A 9 -25.81 -1.81 1.23
C GLY A 9 -24.30 -1.69 1.09
N VAL A 10 -23.80 -1.99 -0.11
CA VAL A 10 -22.37 -1.97 -0.44
C VAL A 10 -22.05 -0.75 -1.28
N ILE A 11 -21.03 0.01 -0.87
CA ILE A 11 -20.47 1.11 -1.66
C ILE A 11 -19.24 0.57 -2.39
N GLU A 12 -19.35 0.41 -3.70
CA GLU A 12 -18.24 0.00 -4.57
C GLU A 12 -17.30 1.19 -4.83
N MET A 13 -15.99 0.98 -4.65
CA MET A 13 -14.94 1.94 -4.93
C MET A 13 -14.20 1.55 -6.21
N PRO A 14 -14.44 2.21 -7.36
CA PRO A 14 -13.84 1.83 -8.65
C PRO A 14 -12.31 1.78 -8.63
N SER A 15 -11.68 2.62 -7.79
CA SER A 15 -10.23 2.78 -7.70
C SER A 15 -9.48 1.68 -6.93
N GLY A 16 -10.15 0.59 -6.53
CA GLY A 16 -9.49 -0.50 -5.80
C GLY A 16 -10.07 -1.89 -6.00
N MET A 17 -10.90 -2.06 -7.04
CA MET A 17 -11.49 -3.36 -7.40
C MET A 17 -10.57 -4.18 -8.32
N GLU A 18 -9.86 -3.55 -9.26
CA GLU A 18 -8.96 -4.25 -10.19
C GLU A 18 -7.48 -4.00 -9.92
N LYS A 19 -7.13 -2.75 -9.61
CA LYS A 19 -5.75 -2.32 -9.38
C LYS A 19 -5.67 -1.30 -8.27
N MET A 20 -4.50 -1.19 -7.65
CA MET A 20 -4.23 -0.11 -6.71
C MET A 20 -4.27 1.23 -7.44
N GLY A 21 -4.80 2.25 -6.77
CA GLY A 21 -4.74 3.62 -7.26
C GLY A 21 -3.30 4.13 -7.33
N PRO A 22 -3.02 5.19 -8.11
CA PRO A 22 -1.66 5.66 -8.38
C PRO A 22 -0.87 6.01 -7.11
N VAL A 23 -1.53 6.68 -6.15
CA VAL A 23 -0.90 7.05 -4.87
C VAL A 23 -0.58 5.82 -4.02
N THR A 24 -1.54 4.90 -3.89
CA THR A 24 -1.33 3.66 -3.11
C THR A 24 -0.29 2.74 -3.73
N GLN A 25 -0.21 2.69 -5.06
CA GLN A 25 0.81 1.94 -5.78
C GLN A 25 2.20 2.53 -5.53
N GLN A 26 2.35 3.86 -5.64
CA GLN A 26 3.61 4.53 -5.35
C GLN A 26 4.08 4.29 -3.90
N LEU A 27 3.16 4.33 -2.93
CA LEU A 27 3.48 4.03 -1.54
C LEU A 27 3.92 2.57 -1.38
N TYR A 28 3.21 1.62 -2.01
CA TYR A 28 3.58 0.21 -1.99
C TYR A 28 4.98 0.00 -2.57
N ASP A 29 5.25 0.45 -3.79
CA ASP A 29 6.54 0.27 -4.46
C ASP A 29 7.70 0.89 -3.67
N THR A 30 7.48 2.08 -3.10
CA THR A 30 8.48 2.76 -2.27
C THR A 30 8.77 1.97 -1.00
N LEU A 31 7.74 1.64 -0.22
CA LEU A 31 7.92 0.97 1.06
C LEU A 31 8.51 -0.43 0.88
N THR A 32 8.07 -1.19 -0.12
CA THR A 32 8.64 -2.51 -0.41
C THR A 32 10.07 -2.40 -0.95
N GLY A 33 10.38 -1.37 -1.75
CA GLY A 33 11.73 -1.07 -2.17
C GLY A 33 12.67 -0.84 -0.99
N ILE A 34 12.23 -0.07 0.02
CA ILE A 34 12.97 0.19 1.26
C ILE A 34 13.18 -1.13 2.04
N GLN A 35 12.11 -1.90 2.25
CA GLN A 35 12.16 -3.16 3.02
C GLN A 35 13.08 -4.21 2.39
N MET A 36 13.15 -4.25 1.06
CA MET A 36 13.98 -5.20 0.32
C MET A 36 15.40 -4.68 0.07
N GLY A 37 15.76 -3.50 0.59
CA GLY A 37 17.07 -2.89 0.38
C GLY A 37 17.36 -2.46 -1.06
N ARG A 38 16.33 -2.32 -1.90
CA ARG A 38 16.46 -1.85 -3.29
C ARG A 38 16.63 -0.34 -3.37
N ILE A 39 16.04 0.37 -2.41
CA ILE A 39 16.20 1.82 -2.20
C ILE A 39 16.51 2.09 -0.73
N GLU A 40 17.24 3.18 -0.44
CA GLU A 40 17.56 3.56 0.93
C GLU A 40 16.34 4.15 1.63
N GLY A 41 16.03 3.62 2.82
CA GLY A 41 14.96 4.13 3.67
C GLY A 41 15.46 5.21 4.63
N PRO A 42 14.55 6.06 5.17
CA PRO A 42 14.90 6.99 6.23
C PRO A 42 15.54 6.31 7.44
N LYS A 43 16.41 7.04 8.14
CA LYS A 43 17.12 6.52 9.32
C LYS A 43 16.13 5.94 10.34
N GLY A 44 16.40 4.72 10.79
CA GLY A 44 15.61 4.02 11.80
C GLY A 44 14.41 3.23 11.27
N TRP A 45 14.14 3.24 9.96
CA TRP A 45 13.05 2.47 9.36
C TRP A 45 13.40 0.99 9.13
N ILE A 46 14.69 0.69 8.95
CA ILE A 46 15.20 -0.66 8.76
C ILE A 46 15.95 -1.13 10.00
N ARG A 47 15.63 -2.34 10.47
CA ARG A 47 16.34 -3.04 11.53
C ARG A 47 16.76 -4.41 11.02
N THR A 48 18.06 -4.62 10.85
CA THR A 48 18.62 -5.94 10.53
C THR A 48 18.63 -6.80 11.78
N ILE A 49 18.24 -8.07 11.64
CA ILE A 49 18.33 -9.08 12.71
C ILE A 49 19.30 -10.15 12.21
N ALA A 50 20.23 -10.57 13.08
CA ALA A 50 21.23 -11.59 12.83
C ALA A 50 20.80 -12.95 13.40
#